data_AF-M1EGS6-F1
#
_entry.id   AF-M1EGS6-F1
#
_cell.length_a   1.000
_cell.length_b   1.000
_cell.length_c   1.000
_cell.angle_alpha   90.00
_cell.angle_beta   90.00
_cell.angle_gamma   90.00
#
_symmetry.space_group_name_H-M   'P 1'
#
loop_
_entity.id
_entity.type
_entity.pdbx_description
1 polymer ?
#
loop_
_entity_poly.entity_id
_entity_poly.type
_entity_poly.pdbx_seq_one_letter_code
_entity_poly.pdbx_strand_id
1 'polypeptide(L)' 'GLWHNLELVKTVIVEPQGGEKTDFDELLQVYYDAIKCKGVKDGALLVAVCRGKVSEGLDFSDDNARAV' A
#
# COMPACT_ATOMS: atom_id res chain seq x y z
N GLY A 1 9.24 -15.85 9.45
CA GLY A 1 8.54 -14.97 10.42
C GLY A 1 7.26 -14.45 9.79
N LEU A 2 6.34 -13.86 10.55
CA LEU A 2 5.03 -13.42 10.04
C LEU A 2 5.15 -12.42 8.88
N TRP A 3 6.09 -11.47 8.97
CA TRP A 3 6.34 -10.48 7.91
C TRP A 3 6.70 -11.14 6.57
N HIS A 4 7.66 -12.07 6.60
CA HIS A 4 8.04 -12.83 5.41
C HIS A 4 6.85 -13.57 4.80
N ASN A 5 5.96 -14.13 5.62
CA ASN A 5 4.77 -14.83 5.12
C ASN A 5 3.79 -13.87 4.42
N LEU A 6 3.65 -12.62 4.89
CA LEU A 6 2.84 -11.59 4.21
C LEU A 6 3.44 -11.22 2.86
N GLU A 7 4.76 -11.05 2.81
CA GLU A 7 5.48 -10.74 1.57
C GLU A 7 5.40 -11.88 0.55
N LEU A 8 5.15 -13.12 0.96
CA LEU A 8 4.92 -14.24 0.02
C LEU A 8 3.58 -14.13 -0.72
N VAL A 9 2.58 -13.47 -0.14
CA VAL A 9 1.20 -13.43 -0.67
C VAL A 9 0.77 -12.06 -1.20
N LYS A 10 1.37 -10.98 -0.68
CA LYS A 10 1.06 -9.59 -1.03
C LYS A 10 2.33 -8.78 -1.24
N THR A 11 2.24 -7.75 -2.06
CA THR A 11 3.23 -6.66 -2.04
C THR A 11 2.99 -5.82 -0.79
N VAL A 12 3.89 -5.94 0.19
CA VAL A 12 3.80 -5.19 1.45
C VAL A 12 4.49 -3.84 1.27
N ILE A 13 3.76 -2.77 1.54
CA ILE A 13 4.21 -1.38 1.38
C ILE A 13 4.02 -0.69 2.72
N VAL A 14 5.02 0.09 3.14
CA VAL A 14 5.02 0.76 4.45
C VAL A 14 5.22 2.24 4.23
N GLU A 15 4.35 3.05 4.86
CA GLU A 15 4.50 4.49 4.87
C GLU A 15 5.86 4.90 5.49
N PRO A 16 6.66 5.75 4.82
CA PRO A 16 7.89 6.25 5.41
C PRO A 16 7.60 7.17 6.61
N GLN A 17 8.54 7.21 7.55
CA GLN A 17 8.44 8.12 8.69
C GLN A 17 8.76 9.55 8.25
N GLY A 18 7.72 10.33 7.93
CA GLY A 18 7.89 11.65 7.31
C GLY A 18 8.15 11.54 5.81
N GLY A 19 8.39 12.68 5.17
CA GLY A 19 8.58 12.75 3.71
C GLY A 19 7.89 13.96 3.11
N GLU A 20 8.32 14.38 1.93
CA GLU A 20 7.63 15.39 1.13
C GLU A 20 6.42 14.77 0.43
N LYS A 21 5.50 15.60 -0.07
CA LYS A 21 4.27 15.09 -0.72
C LYS A 21 4.58 14.09 -1.85
N THR A 22 5.67 14.33 -2.59
CA THR A 22 6.14 13.48 -3.69
C THR A 22 6.41 12.04 -3.26
N ASP A 23 6.97 11.83 -2.06
CA ASP A 23 7.28 10.49 -1.55
C ASP A 23 5.99 9.67 -1.36
N PHE A 24 4.91 10.34 -0.95
CA PHE A 24 3.61 9.72 -0.78
C PHE A 24 2.92 9.44 -2.11
N ASP A 25 3.00 10.37 -3.06
CA ASP A 25 2.45 10.19 -4.40
C ASP A 25 3.13 9.00 -5.11
N GLU A 26 4.46 8.87 -4.98
CA GLU A 26 5.22 7.71 -5.49
C GLU A 26 4.83 6.41 -4.79
N LEU A 27 4.67 6.42 -3.46
CA LEU A 27 4.23 5.26 -2.70
C LEU A 27 2.82 4.80 -3.09
N LEU A 28 1.90 5.75 -3.28
CA LEU A 28 0.55 5.48 -3.75
C LEU A 28 0.56 4.89 -5.16
N GLN A 29 1.40 5.41 -6.06
CA GLN A 29 1.57 4.85 -7.40
C GLN A 29 2.02 3.39 -7.33
N VAL A 30 3.03 3.08 -6.50
CA VAL A 30 3.49 1.71 -6.26
C VAL A 30 2.37 0.82 -5.72
N TYR A 31 1.55 1.33 -4.80
CA TYR A 31 0.39 0.61 -4.28
C TYR A 31 -0.63 0.29 -5.39
N TYR A 32 -1.00 1.29 -6.20
CA TYR A 32 -1.97 1.10 -7.29
C TYR A 32 -1.47 0.15 -8.37
N ASP A 33 -0.17 0.18 -8.68
CA ASP A 33 0.43 -0.76 -9.63
C ASP A 33 0.47 -2.19 -9.06
N ALA A 34 0.76 -2.32 -7.76
CA ALA A 34 0.79 -3.60 -7.07
C ALA A 34 -0.60 -4.26 -6.96
N ILE A 35 -1.69 -3.49 -6.77
CA ILE A 35 -3.05 -4.07 -6.74
C ILE A 35 -3.55 -4.48 -8.14
N LYS A 36 -3.06 -3.84 -9.20
CA LYS A 36 -3.43 -4.16 -10.59
C LYS A 36 -2.62 -5.33 -11.15
N CYS A 37 -1.44 -5.60 -10.60
CA CYS A 37 -0.58 -6.69 -11.04
C CYS A 37 -1.19 -8.04 -10.64
N LYS A 38 -1.51 -8.87 -11.65
CA LYS A 38 -1.97 -10.25 -11.45
C LYS A 38 -0.81 -11.19 -11.75
N GLY A 39 -0.25 -11.82 -10.71
CA GLY A 39 0.93 -12.68 -10.81
C GLY A 39 1.12 -13.59 -9.60
N VAL A 40 2.39 -13.87 -9.23
CA VAL A 40 2.73 -14.75 -8.08
C VAL A 40 2.21 -14.20 -6.75
N LYS A 41 2.15 -12.88 -6.63
CA LYS A 41 1.49 -12.16 -5.53
C LYS A 41 0.26 -11.48 -6.10
N ASP A 42 -0.87 -11.61 -5.43
CA ASP A 42 -2.14 -11.03 -5.87
C ASP A 42 -2.53 -9.91 -4.89
N GLY A 43 -2.38 -8.65 -5.32
CA GLY A 43 -2.72 -7.48 -4.53
C GLY A 43 -1.63 -6.96 -3.60
N ALA A 44 -1.95 -5.89 -2.87
CA ALA A 44 -1.05 -5.19 -1.97
C ALA A 44 -1.58 -5.11 -0.54
N LEU A 45 -0.67 -4.94 0.42
CA LEU A 45 -0.94 -4.59 1.81
C LEU A 45 -0.22 -3.29 2.12
N LEU A 46 -0.96 -2.24 2.46
CA LEU A 46 -0.42 -0.95 2.86
C LEU A 46 -0.49 -0.81 4.38
N VAL A 47 0.66 -0.59 5.01
CA VAL A 47 0.77 -0.28 6.43
C VAL A 47 1.07 1.21 6.57
N ALA A 48 0.10 1.95 7.10
CA ALA A 48 0.16 3.40 7.24
C ALA A 48 -0.17 3.84 8.67
N VAL A 49 0.18 5.07 9.01
CA VAL A 49 -0.12 5.70 10.30
C VAL A 49 -1.44 6.45 10.19
N CYS A 50 -2.34 6.24 11.16
CA CYS A 50 -3.58 7.00 11.24
C CYS A 50 -3.28 8.50 11.38
N ARG A 51 -3.89 9.34 10.54
CA ARG A 51 -3.61 10.78 10.41
C ARG A 51 -2.22 11.10 9.82
N GLY A 52 -1.54 10.11 9.25
CA GLY A 52 -0.39 10.32 8.35
C GLY A 52 -0.85 10.86 6.99
N LYS A 53 0.09 11.26 6.13
CA LYS A 53 -0.26 11.90 4.84
C LYS A 53 -0.99 10.95 3.89
N VAL A 54 -0.72 9.65 4.01
CA VAL A 54 -1.43 8.60 3.24
C VAL A 54 -2.93 8.57 3.56
N SER A 55 -3.32 8.93 4.80
CA SER A 55 -4.73 8.91 5.24
C SER A 55 -5.61 9.93 4.49
N GLU A 56 -5.02 10.89 3.78
CA GLU A 56 -5.74 11.93 3.03
C GLU A 56 -5.83 11.65 1.52
N GLY A 57 -4.93 10.81 0.98
CA GLY A 57 -4.76 10.58 -0.46
C GLY A 57 -5.13 9.17 -0.96
N LEU A 58 -5.41 8.22 -0.06
CA LEU A 58 -5.79 6.87 -0.43
C LEU A 58 -7.27 6.82 -0.85
N ASP A 59 -7.55 6.23 -2.03
CA ASP A 59 -8.90 5.96 -2.48
C ASP A 59 -9.35 4.55 -2.04
N PHE A 60 -10.40 4.49 -1.22
CA PHE A 60 -11.00 3.25 -0.72
C PHE A 60 -12.12 2.72 -1.62
N SER A 61 -12.23 3.18 -2.87
CA SER A 61 -13.16 2.61 -3.83
C SER A 61 -13.06 1.08 -3.90
N ASP A 62 -14.17 0.42 -4.19
CA ASP A 62 -14.42 -1.02 -3.94
C ASP A 62 -13.31 -1.96 -4.46
N ASP A 63 -12.61 -1.55 -5.52
CA ASP A 63 -11.55 -2.36 -6.16
C ASP A 63 -10.15 -2.11 -5.60
N ASN A 64 -9.92 -1.00 -4.89
CA ASN A 64 -8.60 -0.58 -4.44
C ASN A 64 -8.28 -1.06 -3.02
N ALA A 65 -9.24 -0.98 -2.09
CA ALA A 65 -9.02 -1.32 -0.68
C ALA A 65 -10.20 -2.08 -0.06
N ARG A 66 -10.18 -3.41 -0.20
CA ARG A 66 -11.25 -4.31 0.25
C ARG A 66 -11.33 -4.49 1.78
N ALA A 67 -10.28 -4.10 2.51
CA ALA A 67 -10.20 -4.15 3.97
C ALA A 67 -9.32 -3.00 4.46
N VAL A 68 -9.75 -2.32 5.53
CA VAL A 68 -9.10 -1.17 6.18
C VAL A 68 -9.09 -1.37 7.69
#